data_AF-A0AAW3GPA0-F1
#
_entry.id   AF-A0AAW3GPA0-F1
#
_cell.length_a   1.000
_cell.length_b   1.000
_cell.length_c   1.000
_cell.angle_alpha   90.00
_cell.angle_beta   90.00
_cell.angle_gamma   90.00
#
_symmetry.space_group_name_H-M   'P 1'
#
loop_
_entity.id
_entity.type
_entity.pdbx_description
1 polymer ?
#
loop_
_entity_poly.entity_id
_entity_poly.type
_entity_poly.pdbx_seq_one_letter_code
_entity_poly.pdbx_strand_id
1 'polypeptide(L)'
;MTWEEYETFNKVETSHNFYIREHNGTYYTVFELGIASVRRIFELSAADFEEYLKGLRTADEILFKVQNDCWPPTEEEKNRIMRERAKDRPMVLISNPKNQMLFTQEELSKLIPIAEQKWINWKGKLPDDYISPLK
;
A
#
# COMPACT_ATOMS: atom_id res chain seq x y z
N MET A 1 4.89 -5.71 -25.50
CA MET A 1 6.31 -6.06 -25.41
C MET A 1 6.44 -7.42 -24.74
N THR A 2 7.25 -8.31 -25.32
CA THR A 2 7.54 -9.62 -24.72
C THR A 2 8.76 -9.54 -23.80
N TRP A 3 8.99 -10.60 -23.02
CA TRP A 3 10.18 -10.70 -22.19
C TRP A 3 11.47 -10.73 -23.04
N GLU A 4 11.43 -11.47 -24.14
CA GLU A 4 12.56 -11.61 -25.07
C GLU A 4 12.92 -10.27 -25.69
N GLU A 5 11.92 -9.46 -26.07
CA GLU A 5 12.12 -8.11 -26.59
C GLU A 5 12.77 -7.20 -25.53
N TYR A 6 12.22 -7.15 -24.32
CA TYR A 6 12.76 -6.37 -23.21
C TYR A 6 14.22 -6.72 -22.89
N GLU A 7 14.57 -7.99 -22.90
CA GLU A 7 15.94 -8.44 -22.58
C GLU A 7 17.00 -7.97 -23.59
N THR A 8 16.60 -7.57 -24.81
CA THR A 8 17.51 -6.97 -25.79
C THR A 8 17.87 -5.51 -25.52
N PHE A 9 17.11 -4.83 -24.65
CA PHE A 9 17.29 -3.41 -24.37
C PHE A 9 18.53 -3.13 -23.51
N ASN A 10 19.01 -1.89 -23.54
CA ASN A 10 20.22 -1.48 -22.81
C ASN A 10 19.97 -1.58 -21.30
N LYS A 11 20.76 -2.38 -20.59
CA LYS A 11 20.66 -2.47 -19.12
C LYS A 11 21.12 -1.16 -18.48
N VAL A 12 20.31 -0.64 -17.55
CA VAL A 12 20.67 0.52 -16.74
C VAL A 12 21.07 0.03 -15.34
N GLU A 13 22.20 0.53 -14.82
CA GLU A 13 22.65 0.19 -13.47
C GLU A 13 21.85 0.99 -12.42
N THR A 14 21.28 0.27 -11.46
CA THR A 14 20.42 0.78 -10.39
C THR A 14 20.72 0.03 -9.09
N SER A 15 20.04 0.37 -7.99
CA SER A 15 20.18 -0.38 -6.74
C SER A 15 19.84 -1.87 -6.93
N HIS A 16 20.42 -2.74 -6.11
CA HIS A 16 20.13 -4.17 -6.13
C HIS A 16 18.61 -4.41 -6.13
N ASN A 17 18.13 -5.21 -7.09
CA ASN A 17 16.73 -5.62 -7.31
C ASN A 17 15.80 -4.67 -8.08
N PHE A 18 16.28 -3.59 -8.70
CA PHE A 18 15.43 -2.74 -9.55
C PHE A 18 15.79 -2.84 -11.03
N TYR A 19 15.13 -3.73 -11.77
CA TYR A 19 15.45 -4.01 -13.17
C TYR A 19 14.95 -2.90 -14.09
N ILE A 20 15.85 -2.06 -14.57
CA ILE A 20 15.58 -1.02 -15.57
C ILE A 20 16.35 -1.30 -16.85
N ARG A 21 15.66 -1.16 -17.98
CA ARG A 21 16.28 -1.14 -19.30
C ARG A 21 15.83 0.06 -20.11
N GLU A 22 16.68 0.52 -21.01
CA GLU A 22 16.46 1.66 -21.89
C GLU A 22 16.41 1.20 -23.35
N HIS A 23 15.48 1.77 -24.10
CA HIS A 23 15.40 1.61 -25.54
C HIS A 23 14.81 2.86 -26.20
N ASN A 24 15.57 3.47 -27.11
CA ASN A 24 15.21 4.66 -27.88
C ASN A 24 14.79 5.87 -27.02
N GLY A 25 15.45 6.08 -25.89
CA GLY A 25 15.18 7.18 -24.96
C GLY A 25 14.03 6.90 -23.99
N THR A 26 13.41 5.73 -24.06
CA THR A 26 12.34 5.30 -23.16
C THR A 26 12.85 4.25 -22.18
N TYR A 27 12.48 4.38 -20.91
CA TYR A 27 12.83 3.43 -19.87
C TYR A 27 11.72 2.42 -19.66
N TYR A 28 12.11 1.21 -19.27
CA TYR A 28 11.21 0.10 -19.01
C TYR A 28 11.61 -0.61 -17.74
N THR A 29 10.61 -1.03 -16.96
CA THR A 29 10.78 -1.82 -15.74
C THR A 29 9.94 -3.09 -15.81
N VAL A 30 10.35 -4.14 -15.11
CA VAL A 30 9.63 -5.41 -15.05
C VAL A 30 9.19 -5.74 -13.63
N PHE A 31 7.99 -6.28 -13.48
CA PHE A 31 7.49 -6.78 -12.22
C PHE A 31 6.79 -8.13 -12.34
N GLU A 32 6.95 -8.97 -11.32
CA GLU A 32 6.23 -10.24 -11.19
C GLU A 32 4.96 -10.04 -10.39
N LEU A 33 3.81 -10.17 -11.04
CA LEU A 33 2.50 -10.00 -10.41
C LEU A 33 1.88 -11.33 -10.03
N GLY A 34 1.43 -11.41 -8.77
CA GLY A 34 0.56 -12.46 -8.25
C GLY A 34 1.23 -13.82 -8.01
N ILE A 35 0.43 -14.78 -7.56
CA ILE A 35 0.88 -16.14 -7.16
C ILE A 35 1.49 -16.91 -8.33
N ALA A 36 1.11 -16.57 -9.57
CA ALA A 36 1.62 -17.21 -10.78
C ALA A 36 2.88 -16.52 -11.37
N SER A 37 3.47 -15.53 -10.68
CA SER A 37 4.67 -14.78 -11.11
C SER A 37 4.59 -14.30 -12.55
N VAL A 38 3.46 -13.72 -12.95
CA VAL A 38 3.31 -13.20 -14.32
C VAL A 38 4.16 -11.94 -14.43
N ARG A 39 5.21 -12.00 -15.25
CA ARG A 39 6.05 -10.84 -15.57
C ARG A 39 5.26 -9.86 -16.43
N ARG A 40 5.18 -8.62 -15.99
CA ARG A 40 4.70 -7.50 -16.79
C ARG A 40 5.79 -6.46 -16.90
N ILE A 41 5.94 -5.94 -18.10
CA ILE A 41 6.89 -4.88 -18.41
C ILE A 41 6.08 -3.59 -18.56
N PHE A 42 6.53 -2.55 -17.87
CA PHE A 42 5.92 -1.25 -17.85
C PHE A 42 6.87 -0.22 -18.43
N GLU A 43 6.32 0.74 -19.15
CA GLU A 43 7.03 1.95 -19.50
C GLU A 43 7.22 2.82 -18.25
N LEU A 44 8.41 3.37 -18.09
CA LEU A 44 8.79 4.24 -16.99
C LEU A 44 9.13 5.62 -17.57
N SER A 45 8.46 6.66 -17.07
CA SER A 45 8.76 8.02 -17.50
C SER A 45 10.18 8.42 -17.05
N ALA A 46 10.87 9.20 -17.88
CA ALA A 46 12.20 9.71 -17.53
C ALA A 46 12.18 10.59 -16.26
N ALA A 47 11.08 11.33 -16.04
CA ALA A 47 10.90 12.17 -14.85
C ALA A 47 10.79 11.32 -13.56
N ASP A 48 9.98 10.27 -13.57
CA ASP A 48 9.84 9.36 -12.42
C ASP A 48 11.17 8.63 -12.16
N PHE A 49 11.87 8.21 -13.22
CA PHE A 49 13.17 7.59 -13.08
C PHE A 49 14.21 8.56 -12.47
N GLU A 50 14.18 9.84 -12.84
CA GLU A 50 15.04 10.87 -12.26
C GLU A 50 14.73 11.09 -10.76
N GLU A 51 13.46 11.06 -10.34
CA GLU A 51 13.10 11.11 -8.92
C GLU A 51 13.69 9.94 -8.13
N TYR A 52 13.67 8.73 -8.71
CA TYR A 52 14.31 7.56 -8.12
C TYR A 52 15.84 7.72 -8.01
N LEU A 53 16.50 8.18 -9.07
CA LEU A 53 17.96 8.41 -9.05
C LEU A 53 18.37 9.48 -8.03
N LYS A 54 17.51 10.47 -7.77
CA LYS A 54 17.70 11.48 -6.71
C LYS A 54 17.41 10.97 -5.30
N GLY A 55 16.93 9.73 -5.15
CA GLY A 55 16.52 9.16 -3.87
C GLY A 55 15.25 9.77 -3.30
N LEU A 56 14.45 10.47 -4.13
CA LEU A 56 13.16 11.02 -3.73
C LEU A 56 12.06 9.96 -3.71
N ARG A 57 12.26 8.88 -4.47
CA ARG A 57 11.33 7.75 -4.61
C ARG A 57 12.07 6.43 -4.47
N THR A 58 11.38 5.46 -3.89
CA THR A 58 11.83 4.07 -3.80
C THR A 58 11.43 3.28 -5.04
N ALA A 59 12.09 2.14 -5.27
CA ALA A 59 11.71 1.21 -6.35
C ALA A 59 10.24 0.75 -6.24
N ASP A 60 9.75 0.53 -5.01
CA ASP A 60 8.36 0.14 -4.75
C ASP A 60 7.37 1.27 -5.10
N GLU A 61 7.71 2.53 -4.84
CA GLU A 61 6.89 3.67 -5.22
C GLU A 61 6.83 3.85 -6.74
N ILE A 62 7.97 3.70 -7.44
CA ILE A 62 8.01 3.73 -8.90
C ILE A 62 7.16 2.62 -9.48
N LEU A 63 7.30 1.41 -8.94
CA LEU A 63 6.51 0.27 -9.36
C LEU A 63 5.01 0.52 -9.17
N PHE A 64 4.63 1.06 -8.01
CA PHE A 64 3.24 1.40 -7.73
C PHE A 64 2.73 2.44 -8.74
N LYS A 65 3.54 3.45 -9.07
CA LYS A 65 3.22 4.50 -10.04
C LYS A 65 3.03 3.97 -11.45
N VAL A 66 3.95 3.17 -11.98
CA VAL A 66 3.80 2.61 -13.34
C VAL A 66 2.62 1.64 -13.47
N GLN A 67 2.22 0.99 -12.37
CA GLN A 67 1.08 0.07 -12.36
C GLN A 67 -0.27 0.80 -12.22
N ASN A 68 -0.35 1.83 -11.37
CA ASN A 68 -1.61 2.46 -10.95
C ASN A 68 -1.78 3.90 -11.46
N ASP A 69 -0.79 4.42 -12.18
CA ASP A 69 -0.69 5.80 -12.65
C ASP A 69 -0.87 6.87 -11.54
N CYS A 70 -0.59 6.52 -10.29
CA CYS A 70 -0.56 7.45 -9.16
C CYS A 70 0.52 7.03 -8.17
N TRP A 71 1.05 7.99 -7.40
CA TRP A 71 1.95 7.67 -6.29
C TRP A 71 1.18 6.92 -5.21
N PRO A 72 1.84 6.02 -4.46
CA PRO A 72 1.19 5.39 -3.32
C PRO A 72 0.81 6.46 -2.29
N PRO A 73 -0.29 6.26 -1.55
CA PRO A 73 -0.72 7.22 -0.55
C PRO A 73 0.35 7.36 0.54
N THR A 74 0.52 8.58 1.03
CA THR A 74 1.34 8.88 2.21
C THR A 74 0.78 8.21 3.47
N GLU A 75 1.59 8.11 4.51
CA GLU A 75 1.14 7.59 5.81
C GLU A 75 0.00 8.43 6.41
N GLU A 76 0.02 9.75 6.19
CA GLU A 76 -1.06 10.64 6.63
C GLU A 76 -2.37 10.33 5.91
N GLU A 77 -2.34 10.13 4.59
CA GLU A 77 -3.52 9.78 3.80
C GLU A 77 -4.04 8.39 4.15
N LYS A 78 -3.14 7.41 4.36
CA LYS A 78 -3.50 6.08 4.86
C LYS A 78 -4.20 6.19 6.20
N ASN A 79 -3.64 6.94 7.15
CA ASN A 79 -4.22 7.15 8.47
C ASN A 79 -5.60 7.83 8.38
N ARG A 80 -5.73 8.86 7.54
CA ARG A 80 -7.02 9.53 7.28
C ARG A 80 -8.05 8.55 6.73
N ILE A 81 -7.70 7.75 5.72
CA ILE A 81 -8.58 6.74 5.13
C ILE A 81 -8.98 5.69 6.18
N MET A 82 -8.04 5.22 7.01
CA MET A 82 -8.30 4.26 8.08
C MET A 82 -9.23 4.85 9.14
N ARG A 83 -9.04 6.11 9.54
CA ARG A 83 -9.95 6.80 10.47
C ARG A 83 -11.36 6.89 9.91
N GLU A 84 -11.53 7.33 8.67
CA GLU A 84 -12.86 7.44 8.04
C GLU A 84 -13.54 6.08 7.91
N ARG A 85 -12.80 5.03 7.52
CA ARG A 85 -13.32 3.66 7.51
C ARG A 85 -13.73 3.17 8.90
N ALA A 86 -12.98 3.53 9.95
CA ALA A 86 -13.31 3.14 11.31
C ALA A 86 -14.54 3.88 11.86
N LYS A 87 -14.81 5.12 11.42
CA LYS A 87 -16.06 5.82 11.72
C LYS A 87 -17.26 5.17 11.04
N ASP A 88 -17.13 4.83 9.75
CA ASP A 88 -18.20 4.16 8.98
C ASP A 88 -18.44 2.72 9.44
N ARG A 89 -17.36 1.99 9.72
CA ARG A 89 -17.36 0.57 10.12
C ARG A 89 -16.59 0.36 11.44
N PRO A 90 -17.17 0.72 12.60
CA PRO A 90 -16.50 0.65 13.90
C PRO A 90 -15.93 -0.73 14.27
N MET A 91 -16.48 -1.82 13.74
CA MET A 91 -15.94 -3.18 13.97
C MET A 91 -14.46 -3.33 13.62
N VAL A 92 -13.92 -2.49 12.72
CA VAL A 92 -12.49 -2.52 12.40
C VAL A 92 -11.60 -2.20 13.61
N LEU A 93 -12.12 -1.44 14.59
CA LEU A 93 -11.43 -1.14 15.85
C LEU A 93 -11.28 -2.39 16.74
N ILE A 94 -12.10 -3.42 16.54
CA ILE A 94 -12.00 -4.71 17.24
C ILE A 94 -11.06 -5.66 16.48
N SER A 95 -11.26 -5.83 15.17
CA SER A 95 -10.42 -6.74 14.36
C SER A 95 -8.98 -6.27 14.18
N ASN A 96 -8.75 -4.97 14.23
CA ASN A 96 -7.41 -4.39 14.12
C ASN A 96 -7.24 -3.29 15.18
N PRO A 97 -6.86 -3.66 16.41
CA PRO A 97 -6.70 -2.72 17.53
C PRO A 97 -5.70 -1.59 17.26
N LYS A 98 -4.76 -1.75 16.32
CA LYS A 98 -3.84 -0.66 15.95
C LYS A 98 -4.55 0.59 15.45
N ASN A 99 -5.73 0.44 14.84
CA ASN A 99 -6.53 1.57 14.38
C ASN A 99 -7.08 2.43 15.52
N GLN A 100 -7.12 1.90 16.76
CA GLN A 100 -7.54 2.67 17.93
C GLN A 100 -6.55 3.81 18.23
N MET A 101 -5.26 3.63 17.93
CA MET A 101 -4.22 4.66 18.10
C MET A 101 -4.43 5.90 17.22
N LEU A 102 -5.31 5.81 16.22
CA LEU A 102 -5.65 6.94 15.36
C LEU A 102 -6.68 7.87 15.99
N PHE A 103 -7.25 7.55 17.15
CA PHE A 103 -8.33 8.29 17.78
C PHE A 103 -7.95 8.82 19.15
N THR A 104 -8.60 9.91 19.56
CA THR A 104 -8.52 10.38 20.94
C THR A 104 -9.34 9.49 21.87
N GLN A 105 -9.06 9.53 23.18
CA GLN A 105 -9.83 8.77 24.16
C GLN A 105 -11.33 9.12 24.13
N GLU A 106 -11.67 10.40 23.88
CA GLU A 106 -13.05 10.85 23.75
C GLU A 106 -13.75 10.23 22.54
N GLU A 107 -13.09 10.21 21.38
CA GLU A 107 -13.63 9.57 20.18
C GLU A 107 -13.80 8.05 20.37
N LEU A 108 -12.82 7.40 20.99
CA LEU A 108 -12.90 5.97 21.31
C LEU A 108 -14.05 5.67 22.26
N SER A 109 -14.31 6.51 23.26
CA SER A 109 -15.45 6.32 24.18
C SER A 109 -16.80 6.27 23.46
N LYS A 110 -16.92 6.95 22.30
CA LYS A 110 -18.12 6.95 21.47
C LYS A 110 -18.15 5.74 20.51
N LEU A 111 -17.01 5.38 19.93
CA LEU A 111 -16.92 4.36 18.88
C LEU A 111 -16.82 2.92 19.39
N ILE A 112 -16.09 2.68 20.49
CA ILE A 112 -15.80 1.34 21.00
C ILE A 112 -17.07 0.59 21.43
N PRO A 113 -18.02 1.18 22.19
CA PRO A 113 -19.26 0.48 22.53
C PRO A 113 -20.06 0.06 21.29
N ILE A 114 -20.09 0.90 20.24
CA ILE A 114 -20.75 0.59 18.96
C ILE A 114 -20.02 -0.56 18.26
N ALA A 115 -18.69 -0.54 18.27
CA ALA A 115 -17.85 -1.57 17.66
C ALA A 115 -18.02 -2.92 18.35
N GLU A 116 -17.97 -2.97 19.68
CA GLU A 116 -18.15 -4.16 20.50
C GLU A 116 -19.55 -4.76 20.28
N GLN A 117 -20.61 -3.93 20.32
CA GLN A 117 -21.97 -4.40 20.09
C GLN A 117 -22.15 -4.98 18.68
N LYS A 118 -21.65 -4.29 17.65
CA LYS A 118 -21.71 -4.79 16.27
C LYS A 118 -20.94 -6.10 16.11
N TRP A 119 -19.79 -6.23 16.77
CA TRP A 119 -19.00 -7.45 16.75
C TRP A 119 -19.73 -8.62 17.40
N ILE A 120 -20.28 -8.41 18.60
CA ILE A 120 -21.07 -9.43 19.32
C ILE A 120 -22.31 -9.83 18.50
N ASN A 121 -23.02 -8.87 17.90
CA ASN A 121 -24.17 -9.17 17.04
C ASN A 121 -23.78 -10.05 15.83
N TRP A 122 -22.55 -9.91 15.33
CA TRP A 122 -22.07 -10.67 14.19
C TRP A 122 -21.42 -12.02 14.55
N LYS A 123 -20.64 -12.08 15.64
CA LYS A 123 -19.83 -13.24 16.05
C LYS A 123 -20.31 -13.94 17.31
N GLY A 124 -21.32 -13.42 18.00
CA GLY A 124 -21.85 -13.92 19.26
C GLY A 124 -21.03 -13.53 20.50
N LYS A 125 -19.72 -13.31 20.38
CA LYS A 125 -18.84 -12.84 21.46
C LYS A 125 -17.66 -12.01 20.94
N LEU A 126 -17.04 -11.22 21.82
CA LEU A 126 -15.77 -10.54 21.54
C LEU A 126 -14.63 -11.55 21.37
N PRO A 127 -13.55 -11.21 20.63
CA PRO A 127 -12.36 -12.05 20.54
C PRO A 127 -11.76 -12.32 21.93
N ASP A 128 -11.21 -13.51 22.14
CA ASP A 128 -10.67 -13.90 23.45
C ASP A 128 -9.42 -13.09 23.84
N ASP A 129 -8.70 -12.55 22.86
CA ASP A 129 -7.53 -11.69 23.00
C ASP A 129 -7.86 -10.17 22.97
N TYR A 130 -9.14 -9.82 22.89
CA TYR A 130 -9.56 -8.42 22.85
C TYR A 130 -9.46 -7.75 24.23
N ILE A 131 -8.76 -6.62 24.27
CA ILE A 131 -8.65 -5.75 25.44
C ILE A 131 -9.27 -4.40 25.06
N SER A 132 -10.28 -3.97 25.81
CA SER A 132 -10.95 -2.69 25.58
C SER A 132 -10.02 -1.52 25.91
N PRO A 133 -9.87 -0.51 25.02
CA PRO A 133 -9.00 0.64 25.24
C PRO A 133 -9.58 1.68 26.21
N LEU A 134 -10.77 1.44 26.73
CA LEU A 134 -11.45 2.32 27.69
C LEU A 134 -11.16 1.97 29.15
N LYS A 135 -10.38 0.91 29.41
CA LYS A 135 -10.01 0.46 30.75
C LYS A 135 -8.66 1.02 31.19
#